data_AF-A0A9W8M1N2-F1
#
_entry.id   AF-A0A9W8M1N2-F1
#
_cell.length_a   1.000
_cell.length_b   1.000
_cell.length_c   1.000
_cell.angle_alpha   90.00
_cell.angle_beta   90.00
_cell.angle_gamma   90.00
#
_symmetry.space_group_name_H-M   'P 1'
#
loop_
_entity.id
_entity.type
_entity.pdbx_description
1 polymer ?
#
loop_
_entity_poly.entity_id
_entity_poly.type
_entity_poly.pdbx_seq_one_letter_code
_entity_poly.pdbx_strand_id
1 'polypeptide(L)'
;MDIRRLVNIDLPCITFPQALYKIMGEGHTWIEWNRDGTKLRYNDPNRLMRELQGMGFKAQDLASLNKNFNDYGFIRLSDARKSRYDPCKHAWTIFTHFSFSRGDEEAVSSIRRRRVRRTRTSSKKSSPCSDEEFW
;
A
#
# COMPACT_ATOMS: atom_id res chain seq x y z
N MET A 1 34.09 2.08 -21.94
CA MET A 1 34.15 1.61 -20.53
C MET A 1 33.25 2.53 -19.73
N ASP A 2 32.00 2.12 -19.54
CA ASP A 2 30.95 2.94 -18.92
C ASP A 2 30.91 2.69 -17.40
N ILE A 3 31.38 3.67 -16.62
CA ILE A 3 31.65 3.54 -15.18
C ILE A 3 30.35 3.62 -14.34
N ARG A 4 29.19 3.85 -14.97
CA ARG A 4 27.91 4.07 -14.27
C ARG A 4 27.14 2.79 -13.90
N ARG A 5 27.73 1.61 -14.07
CA ARG A 5 27.10 0.31 -13.75
C ARG A 5 27.64 -0.38 -12.49
N LEU A 6 28.45 0.32 -11.69
CA LEU A 6 29.00 -0.19 -10.44
C LEU A 6 28.43 0.61 -9.28
N VAL A 7 27.22 0.28 -8.84
CA VAL A 7 26.74 0.19 -7.43
C VAL A 7 25.24 -0.14 -7.51
N ASN A 8 24.90 -1.42 -7.59
CA ASN A 8 23.64 -1.92 -7.02
C ASN A 8 24.02 -3.14 -6.19
N ILE A 9 24.83 -2.88 -5.17
CA ILE A 9 25.18 -3.84 -4.14
C ILE A 9 23.88 -4.08 -3.37
N ASP A 10 23.26 -5.24 -3.61
CA ASP A 10 22.33 -6.00 -2.75
C ASP A 10 21.68 -5.25 -1.58
N LEU A 11 21.05 -4.09 -1.80
CA LEU A 11 20.15 -3.56 -0.79
C LEU A 11 18.92 -4.46 -0.82
N PRO A 12 18.59 -5.17 0.29
CA PRO A 12 17.33 -5.90 0.36
C PRO A 12 16.22 -4.90 0.04
N CYS A 13 15.47 -5.17 -1.02
CA CYS A 13 14.39 -4.30 -1.45
C CYS A 13 13.37 -4.23 -0.32
N ILE A 14 13.40 -3.12 0.43
CA ILE A 14 12.54 -2.92 1.59
C ILE A 14 11.08 -3.05 1.14
N THR A 15 10.32 -3.87 1.86
CA THR A 15 8.90 -4.04 1.54
C THR A 15 8.09 -2.87 2.11
N PHE A 16 6.89 -2.63 1.57
CA PHE A 16 6.02 -1.55 2.04
C PHE A 16 5.76 -1.60 3.57
N PRO A 17 5.45 -2.76 4.19
CA PRO A 17 5.30 -2.84 5.65
C PRO A 17 6.58 -2.48 6.40
N GLN A 18 7.75 -2.93 5.94
CA GLN A 18 9.03 -2.62 6.58
C GLN A 18 9.36 -1.12 6.49
N ALA A 19 9.12 -0.51 5.34
CA ALA A 19 9.29 0.94 5.16
C ALA A 19 8.37 1.72 6.09
N LEU A 20 7.10 1.31 6.19
CA LEU A 20 6.13 1.94 7.08
C LEU A 20 6.55 1.82 8.55
N TYR A 21 7.01 0.63 8.96
CA TYR A 21 7.48 0.39 10.32
C TYR A 21 8.68 1.29 10.67
N LYS A 22 9.63 1.43 9.75
CA LYS A 22 10.78 2.33 9.90
C LYS A 22 10.34 3.79 10.06
N ILE A 23 9.45 4.28 9.19
CA ILE A 23 8.91 5.65 9.27
C ILE A 23 8.22 5.87 10.63
N MET A 24 7.47 4.90 11.12
CA MET A 24 6.79 5.00 12.41
C MET A 24 7.76 4.97 13.61
N GLY A 25 8.93 4.36 13.47
CA GLY A 25 9.98 4.34 14.49
C GLY A 25 10.65 5.70 14.72
N GLU A 26 10.54 6.63 13.77
CA GLU A 26 11.15 7.97 13.86
C GLU A 26 10.36 8.93 14.77
N GLY A 27 9.17 8.56 15.25
CA GLY A 27 8.45 9.34 16.27
C GLY A 27 7.79 10.63 15.76
N HIS A 28 7.31 10.61 14.51
CA HIS A 28 6.63 11.75 13.89
C HIS A 28 5.27 12.09 14.53
N THR A 29 4.85 13.35 14.45
CA THR A 29 3.53 13.81 14.96
C THR A 29 2.37 13.57 14.01
N TRP A 30 2.64 13.25 12.73
CA TRP A 30 1.64 13.09 11.67
C TRP A 30 1.36 11.61 11.33
N ILE A 31 2.15 10.69 11.90
CA ILE A 31 1.99 9.26 11.80
C ILE A 31 2.42 8.62 13.11
N GLU A 32 1.54 7.83 13.71
CA GLU A 32 1.82 7.25 15.02
C GLU A 32 1.10 5.92 15.24
N TRP A 33 1.62 5.18 16.20
CA TRP A 33 0.97 4.01 16.75
C TRP A 33 -0.14 4.43 17.70
N ASN A 34 -1.21 3.63 17.77
CA ASN A 34 -2.13 3.71 18.91
C ASN A 34 -1.42 3.26 20.21
N ARG A 35 -2.01 3.57 21.38
CA ARG A 35 -1.48 3.23 22.71
C ARG A 35 -1.05 1.77 22.84
N ASP A 36 -1.81 0.84 22.26
CA ASP A 36 -1.55 -0.61 22.34
C ASP A 36 -0.57 -1.11 21.27
N GLY A 37 -0.10 -0.25 20.37
CA GLY A 37 0.85 -0.64 19.31
C GLY A 37 0.28 -1.56 18.22
N THR A 38 -1.03 -1.81 18.19
CA THR A 38 -1.70 -2.71 17.23
C THR A 38 -2.26 -2.02 15.98
N LYS A 39 -2.32 -0.68 16.00
CA LYS A 39 -2.95 0.12 14.95
C LYS A 39 -2.01 1.27 14.61
N LEU A 40 -2.00 1.62 13.33
CA LEU A 40 -1.32 2.82 12.84
C LEU A 40 -2.35 3.86 12.43
N ARG A 41 -2.03 5.12 12.65
CA ARG A 41 -2.81 6.24 12.15
C ARG A 41 -1.91 7.30 11.53
N TYR A 42 -2.36 7.92 10.44
CA TYR A 42 -1.70 9.08 9.84
C TYR A 42 -2.72 10.11 9.38
N ASN A 43 -2.36 11.40 9.35
CA ASN A 43 -3.23 12.50 8.90
C ASN A 43 -2.68 13.26 7.67
N ASP A 44 -1.41 13.06 7.28
CA ASP A 44 -0.83 13.64 6.07
C ASP A 44 -0.38 12.56 5.06
N PRO A 45 -1.26 12.14 4.13
CA PRO A 45 -0.90 11.16 3.10
C PRO A 45 0.20 11.65 2.16
N ASN A 46 0.27 12.95 1.88
CA ASN A 46 1.27 13.51 0.96
C ASN A 46 2.67 13.46 1.58
N ARG A 47 2.77 13.64 2.89
CA ARG A 47 4.02 13.44 3.62
C ARG A 47 4.41 11.97 3.64
N LEU A 48 3.48 11.06 3.94
CA LEU A 48 3.75 9.61 3.90
C LEU A 48 4.29 9.16 2.53
N MET A 49 3.71 9.65 1.44
CA MET A 49 4.20 9.34 0.09
C MET A 49 5.62 9.83 -0.14
N ARG A 50 5.98 11.04 0.32
CA ARG A 50 7.35 11.58 0.17
C ARG A 50 8.38 10.75 0.94
N GLU A 51 8.07 10.32 2.16
CA GLU A 51 8.95 9.45 2.94
C GLU A 51 9.16 8.10 2.23
N LEU A 52 8.07 7.49 1.73
CA LEU A 52 8.15 6.25 0.95
C LEU A 52 8.95 6.44 -0.35
N GLN A 53 8.80 7.57 -1.04
CA GLN A 53 9.61 7.91 -2.23
C GLN A 53 11.10 8.03 -1.89
N GLY A 54 11.43 8.64 -0.74
CA GLY A 54 12.81 8.69 -0.22
C GLY A 54 13.40 7.30 0.03
N MET A 55 12.57 6.31 0.34
CA MET A 55 12.96 4.90 0.48
C MET A 55 12.95 4.10 -0.83
N GLY A 56 12.76 4.75 -1.99
CA GLY A 56 12.80 4.12 -3.31
C GLY A 56 11.44 3.63 -3.84
N PHE A 57 10.33 3.90 -3.15
CA PHE A 57 9.01 3.53 -3.66
C PHE A 57 8.52 4.50 -4.74
N LYS A 58 7.98 3.95 -5.83
CA LYS A 58 7.34 4.72 -6.91
C LYS A 58 5.88 5.05 -6.61
N ALA A 59 5.51 5.33 -5.36
CA ALA A 59 4.15 5.72 -5.02
C ALA A 59 3.86 7.11 -5.62
N GLN A 60 3.00 7.20 -6.63
CA GLN A 60 2.72 8.45 -7.34
C GLN A 60 1.46 9.17 -6.83
N ASP A 61 0.53 8.42 -6.23
CA ASP A 61 -0.76 8.96 -5.81
C ASP A 61 -1.35 8.22 -4.60
N LEU A 62 -2.40 8.83 -4.03
CA LEU A 62 -3.14 8.27 -2.90
C LEU A 62 -3.78 6.92 -3.23
N ALA A 63 -4.15 6.67 -4.50
CA ALA A 63 -4.70 5.39 -4.92
C ALA A 63 -3.64 4.27 -4.82
N SER A 64 -2.41 4.54 -5.24
CA SER A 64 -1.27 3.62 -5.09
C SER A 64 -0.95 3.34 -3.62
N LEU A 65 -1.00 4.37 -2.77
CA LEU A 65 -0.82 4.19 -1.34
C LEU A 65 -1.89 3.26 -0.74
N ASN A 66 -3.17 3.53 -1.00
CA ASN A 66 -4.27 2.66 -0.55
C ASN A 66 -4.16 1.25 -1.13
N LYS A 67 -3.74 1.13 -2.39
CA LYS A 67 -3.49 -0.17 -3.02
C LYS A 67 -2.38 -0.94 -2.31
N ASN A 68 -1.29 -0.29 -1.90
CA ASN A 68 -0.25 -0.96 -1.11
C ASN A 68 -0.80 -1.46 0.22
N PHE A 69 -1.53 -0.64 0.97
CA PHE A 69 -2.22 -1.10 2.18
C PHE A 69 -3.09 -2.34 1.91
N ASN A 70 -3.92 -2.29 0.87
CA ASN A 70 -4.78 -3.41 0.48
C ASN A 70 -3.99 -4.64 0.02
N ASP A 71 -2.94 -4.48 -0.77
CA ASP A 71 -2.16 -5.59 -1.31
C ASP A 71 -1.41 -6.33 -0.20
N TYR A 72 -1.00 -5.63 0.87
CA TYR A 72 -0.38 -6.25 2.04
C TYR A 72 -1.39 -6.65 3.13
N GLY A 73 -2.69 -6.48 2.87
CA GLY A 73 -3.74 -6.99 3.75
C GLY A 73 -4.09 -6.12 4.95
N PHE A 74 -3.66 -4.86 4.96
CA PHE A 74 -4.11 -3.91 5.97
C PHE A 74 -5.61 -3.65 5.82
N ILE A 75 -6.28 -3.49 6.96
CA ILE A 75 -7.70 -3.16 7.06
C ILE A 75 -7.82 -1.72 7.49
N ARG A 76 -8.53 -0.90 6.69
CA ARG A 76 -8.83 0.48 7.05
C ARG A 76 -9.99 0.52 8.05
N LEU A 77 -9.80 1.20 9.17
CA LEU A 77 -10.82 1.37 10.22
C LEU A 77 -11.52 2.74 10.17
N SER A 78 -10.84 3.75 9.61
CA SER A 78 -11.42 5.10 9.44
C SER A 78 -12.41 5.15 8.27
N ASP A 79 -13.49 5.92 8.38
CA ASP A 79 -14.39 6.19 7.25
C ASP A 79 -13.69 7.04 6.17
N ALA A 80 -13.52 6.46 4.98
CA ALA A 80 -12.87 7.11 3.85
C ALA A 80 -13.58 8.37 3.37
N ARG A 81 -14.90 8.49 3.59
CA ARG A 81 -15.70 9.66 3.18
C ARG A 81 -15.39 10.87 4.05
N LYS A 82 -15.15 10.67 5.35
CA LYS A 82 -14.80 11.74 6.29
C LYS A 82 -13.46 12.40 5.97
N SER A 83 -12.49 11.61 5.49
CA SER A 83 -11.16 12.12 5.13
C SER A 83 -11.14 13.00 3.87
N ARG A 84 -12.12 12.87 2.95
CA ARG A 84 -12.14 13.65 1.70
C ARG A 84 -12.62 15.09 1.87
N TYR A 85 -13.42 15.35 2.91
CA TYR A 85 -14.06 16.63 3.15
C TYR A 85 -13.42 17.41 4.31
N ASP A 86 -12.23 17.00 4.75
CA ASP A 86 -11.53 17.69 5.83
C ASP A 86 -10.45 18.63 5.26
N PRO A 87 -10.75 19.94 5.13
CA PRO A 87 -9.79 20.92 4.63
C PRO A 87 -8.61 21.13 5.59
N CYS A 88 -8.76 20.78 6.87
CA CYS A 88 -7.77 21.04 7.91
C CYS A 88 -6.84 19.86 8.17
N LYS A 89 -7.00 18.72 7.47
CA LYS A 89 -6.23 17.47 7.70
C LYS A 89 -6.22 16.98 9.16
N HIS A 90 -7.30 17.22 9.90
CA HIS A 90 -7.47 16.68 11.25
C HIS A 90 -7.93 15.21 11.24
N ALA A 91 -8.44 14.75 10.10
CA ALA A 91 -8.97 13.42 9.88
C ALA A 91 -7.83 12.40 9.81
N TRP A 92 -7.66 11.68 10.90
CA TRP A 92 -6.75 10.54 10.97
C TRP A 92 -7.30 9.37 10.16
N THR A 93 -6.47 8.89 9.24
CA THR A 93 -6.68 7.61 8.56
C THR A 93 -6.06 6.51 9.40
N ILE A 94 -6.86 5.50 9.75
CA ILE A 94 -6.48 4.44 10.69
C ILE A 94 -6.46 3.10 9.95
N PHE A 95 -5.36 2.35 10.10
CA PHE A 95 -5.22 0.99 9.59
C PHE A 95 -4.83 0.02 10.71
N THR A 96 -5.19 -1.24 10.53
CA THR A 96 -4.79 -2.37 11.37
C THR A 96 -4.33 -3.54 10.51
N HIS A 97 -3.39 -4.34 11.01
CA HIS A 97 -2.96 -5.59 10.42
C HIS A 97 -2.47 -6.53 11.52
N PHE A 98 -2.80 -7.82 11.41
CA PHE A 98 -2.55 -8.82 12.46
C PHE A 98 -1.06 -8.91 12.86
N SER A 99 -0.18 -9.00 11.86
CA SER A 99 1.28 -9.10 12.06
C SER A 99 2.01 -7.75 12.05
N PHE A 100 1.29 -6.62 12.09
CA PHE A 100 1.91 -5.30 12.08
C PHE A 100 1.74 -4.64 13.45
N SER A 101 2.76 -4.75 14.31
CA SER A 101 2.72 -4.22 15.66
C SER A 101 4.04 -3.54 16.05
N ARG A 102 4.00 -2.56 16.96
CA ARG A 102 5.15 -1.70 17.33
C ARG A 102 6.36 -2.47 17.90
N GLY A 103 6.16 -3.66 18.45
CA GLY A 103 7.20 -4.42 19.15
C GLY A 103 7.72 -5.63 18.38
N ASP A 104 7.20 -5.89 17.19
CA ASP A 104 7.44 -7.16 16.49
C ASP A 104 7.88 -6.91 15.03
N GLU A 105 9.15 -6.53 14.89
CA GLU A 105 9.77 -6.27 13.58
C GLU A 105 9.91 -7.54 12.72
N GLU A 106 10.07 -8.71 13.38
CA GLU A 106 10.12 -10.00 12.70
C GLU A 106 8.78 -10.33 12.05
N ALA A 107 7.68 -10.17 12.78
CA ALA A 107 6.34 -10.35 12.22
C ALA A 107 6.06 -9.36 11.10
N VAL A 108 6.51 -8.10 11.21
CA VAL A 108 6.40 -7.11 10.13
C VAL A 108 7.15 -7.56 8.88
N SER A 109 8.36 -8.10 9.03
CA SER A 109 9.18 -8.61 7.93
C SER A 109 8.59 -9.85 7.27
N SER A 110 7.75 -10.60 8.00
CA SER A 110 7.03 -11.76 7.46
C SER A 110 5.82 -11.38 6.58
N ILE A 111 5.36 -10.12 6.61
CA ILE A 111 4.18 -9.68 5.85
C ILE A 111 4.47 -9.71 4.35
N ARG A 112 3.71 -10.54 3.64
CA ARG A 112 3.84 -10.71 2.18
C ARG A 112 2.69 -10.06 1.43
N ARG A 113 3.02 -9.51 0.26
CA ARG A 113 2.02 -9.00 -0.68
C ARG A 113 1.11 -10.14 -1.14
N ARG A 114 -0.21 -9.95 -1.02
CA ARG A 114 -1.21 -10.89 -1.52
C ARG A 114 -1.11 -10.98 -3.03
N ARG A 115 -0.99 -12.21 -3.54
CA ARG A 115 -1.07 -12.49 -4.97
C ARG A 115 -2.54 -12.43 -5.36
N VAL A 116 -2.94 -11.43 -6.14
CA VAL A 116 -4.27 -11.43 -6.76
C VAL A 116 -4.30 -12.63 -7.70
N ARG A 117 -5.02 -13.69 -7.33
CA ARG A 117 -5.40 -14.74 -8.27
C ARG A 117 -6.38 -14.10 -9.24
N ARG A 118 -5.89 -13.56 -10.36
CA ARG A 118 -6.77 -13.26 -11.50
C ARG A 118 -7.32 -14.59 -11.96
N THR A 119 -8.55 -14.92 -11.60
CA THR A 119 -9.33 -15.90 -12.35
C THR A 119 -9.45 -15.34 -13.76
N ARG A 120 -8.72 -15.94 -14.71
CA ARG A 120 -8.94 -15.69 -16.15
C ARG A 120 -10.35 -16.18 -16.45
N THR A 121 -11.32 -15.30 -16.46
CA THR A 121 -12.60 -15.58 -17.08
C THR A 121 -12.36 -15.65 -18.58
N SER A 122 -12.15 -16.86 -19.10
CA SER A 122 -12.17 -17.12 -20.54
C SER A 122 -13.61 -17.05 -21.01
N SER A 123 -14.16 -15.85 -21.19
CA SER A 123 -15.37 -15.68 -21.99
C SER A 123 -14.98 -15.85 -23.47
N LYS A 124 -15.05 -17.11 -23.94
CA LYS A 124 -15.18 -17.41 -25.37
C LYS A 124 -16.50 -16.77 -25.83
N LYS A 125 -16.42 -15.57 -26.42
CA LYS A 125 -17.49 -15.05 -27.26
C LYS A 125 -17.51 -15.91 -28.52
N SER A 126 -18.39 -16.90 -28.59
CA SER A 126 -18.79 -17.48 -29.87
C SER A 126 -19.66 -16.44 -30.57
N SER A 127 -19.10 -15.79 -31.59
CA SER A 127 -19.91 -15.07 -32.59
C SER A 127 -20.75 -16.11 -33.34
N PRO A 128 -22.08 -15.96 -33.45
CA PRO A 128 -22.83 -16.65 -34.49
C PRO A 128 -22.51 -15.94 -35.81
N CYS A 129 -21.83 -16.67 -36.69
CA CYS A 129 -21.70 -16.36 -38.10
C CYS A 129 -23.02 -16.74 -38.77
N SER A 130 -23.61 -15.79 -39.51
CA SER A 130 -24.60 -15.84 -40.61
C SER A 130 -25.61 -17.00 -40.70
N ASP A 131 -26.87 -16.69 -41.01
CA ASP A 131 -27.36 -16.84 -42.39
C ASP A 131 -28.70 -16.12 -42.59
N GLU A 132 -28.89 -15.62 -43.81
CA GLU A 132 -30.14 -15.02 -44.27
C GLU A 132 -31.19 -16.11 -44.50
N GLU A 133 -32.47 -15.81 -44.27
CA GLU A 133 -33.51 -16.31 -45.16
C GLU A 133 -34.73 -15.39 -45.11
N PHE A 134 -34.94 -14.70 -46.22
CA PHE A 134 -36.20 -14.10 -46.64
C PHE A 134 -37.23 -15.21 -46.83
N TRP A 135 -38.43 -15.05 -46.26
CA TRP A 135 -39.75 -15.17 -46.92
C TRP A 135 -40.81 -14.53 -46.03
#